data_AF-A0A7X4JP21-F1
#
_entry.id   AF-A0A7X4JP21-F1
#
_cell.length_a   1.000
_cell.length_b   1.000
_cell.length_c   1.000
_cell.angle_alpha   90.00
_cell.angle_beta   90.00
_cell.angle_gamma   90.00
#
_symmetry.space_group_name_H-M   'P 1'
#
loop_
_entity.id
_entity.type
_entity.pdbx_description
1 polymer ?
#
loop_
_entity_poly.entity_id
_entity_poly.type
_entity_poly.pdbx_seq_one_letter_code
_entity_poly.pdbx_strand_id
1 'polypeptide(L)'
;MRYSQLLTQTLREVPADAEAISHQLALRAGLIRPLASGIFSFLPLGLRVKRNIEQILREEMERADCFEISMPVVQPAEIWHESGRWNDVGQEMMRMKDRADRDMCLAMTHEEAVTDLARHMVQSYRQLPLSAFQLQTKFRDEPRSRGGLIRVREFTMKDGYSFHIDQASLDAYYPRMYEAYQRIFERAGLGDHVISVESDPGMMGGTEAHEFMYLNPGGEDTLLLCDACGYQANRQVATYKREAIEAGSEKPLQKVATPNCKTIEEVASFLNVPQSETAKAVFLIGTISGEEKFIFAVLRGDRELNETKLANVVKAQALRPATDEEITAVGAVPGYASPMAVKNAIVVVDEAIAKGTNFVSGANEEGYHYLNVNVGRDFDPDIVTDLIAVEKGMPCPVCETPLDSTRGIEVGNIFKLGTKYSDSMGAKVLDENGKMQPLFMGCYGIGVGRLLACIIEAHHDDHGIIWPISVAPFEVQIVVLTGRKPAGELEAAEKLYGQLKATGLDVLLDDRDERAGVKFNDADLIGIPIRLTVGSRGLANGQIEMKLRHENDRTDVPLDQVVEQVKCEIKKLKTNN
;
A
#
# COMPACT_ATOMS: atom_id res chain seq x y z
N MET A 1 -31.52 4.75 12.70
CA MET A 1 -31.03 3.65 13.55
C MET A 1 -31.05 4.12 15.00
N ARG A 2 -31.33 3.24 15.97
CA ARG A 2 -31.24 3.57 17.41
C ARG A 2 -29.89 3.12 17.95
N TYR A 3 -29.24 3.97 18.74
CA TYR A 3 -27.95 3.63 19.34
C TYR A 3 -28.12 2.47 20.33
N SER A 4 -29.18 2.48 21.14
CA SER A 4 -29.48 1.40 22.10
C SER A 4 -29.57 -0.01 21.48
N GLN A 5 -29.77 -0.11 20.16
CA GLN A 5 -29.89 -1.37 19.42
C GLN A 5 -28.63 -1.72 18.62
N LEU A 6 -27.60 -0.86 18.60
CA LEU A 6 -26.35 -1.14 17.92
C LEU A 6 -25.52 -2.15 18.71
N LEU A 7 -25.07 -3.20 18.03
CA LEU A 7 -24.00 -4.08 18.54
C LEU A 7 -22.65 -3.37 18.41
N THR A 8 -22.44 -2.34 19.24
CA THR A 8 -21.18 -1.61 19.32
C THR A 8 -20.91 -1.17 20.75
N GLN A 9 -19.65 -0.88 21.05
CA GLN A 9 -19.23 -0.35 22.34
C GLN A 9 -18.04 0.58 22.12
N THR A 10 -18.12 1.79 22.67
CA THR A 10 -16.97 2.69 22.69
C THR A 10 -16.01 2.33 23.82
N LEU A 11 -14.71 2.57 23.62
CA LEU A 11 -13.69 2.36 24.64
C LEU A 11 -13.11 3.71 25.09
N ARG A 12 -12.95 3.87 26.41
CA ARG A 12 -12.35 5.07 26.99
C ARG A 12 -10.84 5.07 26.84
N GLU A 13 -10.23 3.91 27.06
CA GLU A 13 -8.79 3.72 27.01
C GLU A 13 -8.37 3.20 25.64
N VAL A 14 -7.18 3.63 25.21
CA VAL A 14 -6.52 3.11 24.02
C VAL A 14 -5.94 1.73 24.35
N PRO A 15 -6.25 0.68 23.57
CA PRO A 15 -5.59 -0.62 23.71
C PRO A 15 -4.07 -0.49 23.54
N ALA A 16 -3.30 -1.11 24.44
CA ALA A 16 -1.85 -0.90 24.51
C ALA A 16 -1.06 -1.39 23.28
N ASP A 17 -1.67 -2.23 22.45
CA ASP A 17 -1.12 -2.80 21.22
C ASP A 17 -1.43 -1.97 19.97
N ALA A 18 -2.18 -0.86 20.09
CA ALA A 18 -2.55 0.01 18.99
C ALA A 18 -1.61 1.22 18.87
N GLU A 19 -0.63 1.15 17.97
CA GLU A 19 0.31 2.25 17.71
C GLU A 19 -0.29 3.34 16.81
N ALA A 20 -0.79 2.99 15.61
CA ALA A 20 -1.34 3.94 14.64
C ALA A 20 -2.65 4.58 15.14
N ILE A 21 -2.82 5.89 14.92
CA ILE A 21 -4.00 6.63 15.41
C ILE A 21 -5.29 6.09 14.81
N SER A 22 -5.28 5.71 13.53
CA SER A 22 -6.42 5.05 12.89
C SER A 22 -6.81 3.74 13.56
N HIS A 23 -5.84 2.94 14.00
CA HIS A 23 -6.10 1.70 14.74
C HIS A 23 -6.71 1.99 16.11
N GLN A 24 -6.13 2.94 16.86
CA GLN A 24 -6.63 3.35 18.17
C GLN A 24 -8.08 3.85 18.07
N LEU A 25 -8.37 4.73 17.12
CA LEU A 25 -9.69 5.29 16.92
C LEU A 25 -10.70 4.25 16.40
N ALA A 26 -10.31 3.37 15.47
CA ALA A 26 -11.20 2.32 14.98
C ALA A 26 -11.64 1.34 16.09
N LEU A 27 -10.76 1.02 17.03
CA LEU A 27 -11.09 0.24 18.21
C LEU A 27 -11.97 1.06 19.19
N ARG A 28 -11.54 2.28 19.53
CA ARG A 28 -12.24 3.13 20.51
C ARG A 28 -13.63 3.54 20.08
N ALA A 29 -13.83 3.85 18.80
CA ALA A 29 -15.14 4.21 18.24
C ALA A 29 -16.04 2.99 17.99
N GLY A 30 -15.57 1.76 18.28
CA GLY A 30 -16.37 0.55 18.09
C GLY A 30 -16.65 0.26 16.62
N LEU A 31 -15.69 0.52 15.73
CA LEU A 31 -15.76 0.19 14.31
C LEU A 31 -15.35 -1.26 14.05
N ILE A 32 -14.31 -1.71 14.76
CA ILE A 32 -13.74 -3.05 14.62
C ILE A 32 -13.42 -3.70 15.96
N ARG A 33 -13.28 -5.03 15.96
CA ARG A 33 -12.73 -5.82 17.08
C ARG A 33 -11.76 -6.88 16.56
N PRO A 34 -10.60 -7.09 17.20
CA PRO A 34 -9.68 -8.13 16.81
C PRO A 34 -10.28 -9.51 17.11
N LEU A 35 -10.16 -10.43 16.15
CA LEU A 35 -10.47 -11.85 16.31
C LEU A 35 -9.18 -12.68 16.45
N ALA A 36 -8.15 -12.30 15.69
CA ALA A 36 -6.78 -12.80 15.78
C ALA A 36 -5.81 -11.72 15.27
N SER A 37 -4.50 -11.97 15.34
CA SER A 37 -3.50 -11.07 14.74
C SER A 37 -3.82 -10.83 13.27
N GLY A 38 -4.04 -9.57 12.90
CA GLY A 38 -4.38 -9.17 11.52
C GLY A 38 -5.75 -9.64 11.02
N ILE A 39 -6.68 -10.05 11.91
CA ILE A 39 -8.01 -10.50 11.52
C ILE A 39 -9.03 -9.79 12.40
N PHE A 40 -9.92 -9.01 11.77
CA PHE A 40 -10.83 -8.10 12.46
C PHE A 40 -12.29 -8.36 12.10
N SER A 41 -13.15 -8.34 13.11
CA SER A 41 -14.60 -8.23 12.94
C SER A 41 -14.98 -6.77 12.74
N PHE A 42 -15.68 -6.45 11.64
CA PHE A 42 -16.32 -5.15 11.45
C PHE A 42 -17.64 -5.10 12.21
N LEU A 43 -17.77 -4.13 13.12
CA LEU A 43 -19.00 -3.84 13.85
C LEU A 43 -19.93 -2.95 13.00
N PRO A 44 -21.21 -2.73 13.38
CA PRO A 44 -22.19 -2.05 12.52
C PRO A 44 -21.75 -0.67 12.00
N LEU A 45 -21.05 0.13 12.81
CA LEU A 45 -20.54 1.44 12.38
C LEU A 45 -19.42 1.30 11.34
N GLY A 46 -18.41 0.47 11.63
CA GLY A 46 -17.30 0.23 10.70
C GLY A 46 -17.77 -0.43 9.40
N LEU A 47 -18.72 -1.36 9.47
CA LEU A 47 -19.29 -2.02 8.30
C LEU A 47 -20.07 -1.03 7.40
N ARG A 48 -20.74 -0.03 7.99
CA ARG A 48 -21.41 1.03 7.20
C ARG A 48 -20.39 1.90 6.47
N VAL A 49 -19.32 2.33 7.13
CA VAL A 49 -18.22 3.06 6.48
C VAL A 49 -17.60 2.23 5.35
N LYS A 50 -17.28 0.96 5.62
CA LYS A 50 -16.78 0.02 4.62
C LYS A 50 -17.68 -0.05 3.38
N ARG A 51 -19.01 -0.17 3.58
CA ARG A 51 -19.99 -0.20 2.49
C ARG A 51 -20.06 1.10 1.70
N ASN A 52 -19.94 2.25 2.36
CA ASN A 52 -19.92 3.54 1.68
C ASN A 52 -18.68 3.68 0.78
N ILE A 53 -17.51 3.25 1.27
CA ILE A 53 -16.27 3.18 0.48
C ILE A 53 -16.45 2.24 -0.71
N GLU A 54 -16.99 1.03 -0.48
CA GLU A 54 -17.31 0.07 -1.54
C GLU A 54 -18.27 0.64 -2.59
N GLN A 55 -19.23 1.48 -2.18
CA GLN A 55 -20.15 2.12 -3.12
C GLN A 55 -19.44 3.15 -4.01
N ILE A 56 -18.55 3.98 -3.45
CA ILE A 56 -17.70 4.89 -4.23
C ILE A 56 -16.86 4.10 -5.24
N LEU A 57 -16.25 2.99 -4.80
CA LEU A 57 -15.46 2.11 -5.65
C LEU A 57 -16.30 1.58 -6.81
N ARG A 58 -17.50 1.03 -6.55
CA ARG A 58 -18.39 0.53 -7.61
C ARG A 58 -18.71 1.60 -8.65
N GLU A 59 -19.16 2.76 -8.20
CA GLU A 59 -19.61 3.82 -9.09
C GLU A 59 -18.48 4.34 -10.01
N GLU A 60 -17.27 4.49 -9.48
CA GLU A 60 -16.13 4.98 -10.28
C GLU A 60 -15.53 3.91 -11.19
N MET A 61 -15.58 2.63 -10.81
CA MET A 61 -15.18 1.53 -11.69
C MET A 61 -16.18 1.33 -12.83
N GLU A 62 -17.49 1.36 -12.55
CA GLU A 62 -18.53 1.28 -13.57
C GLU A 62 -18.48 2.48 -14.53
N ARG A 63 -18.19 3.69 -14.03
CA ARG A 63 -17.93 4.88 -14.85
C ARG A 63 -16.77 4.65 -15.83
N ALA A 64 -15.81 3.80 -15.48
CA ALA A 64 -14.65 3.47 -16.29
C ALA A 64 -14.85 2.21 -17.16
N ASP A 65 -16.10 1.77 -17.38
CA ASP A 65 -16.47 0.56 -18.13
C ASP A 65 -15.82 -0.72 -17.57
N CYS A 66 -15.63 -0.78 -16.25
CA CYS A 66 -15.15 -1.95 -15.53
C CYS A 66 -16.28 -2.46 -14.64
N PHE A 67 -16.79 -3.67 -14.89
CA PHE A 67 -18.04 -4.15 -14.28
C PHE A 67 -17.81 -5.18 -13.18
N GLU A 68 -18.67 -5.15 -12.15
CA GLU A 68 -18.52 -6.01 -10.98
C GLU A 68 -18.84 -7.49 -11.29
N ILE A 69 -17.93 -8.37 -10.90
CA ILE A 69 -18.05 -9.83 -10.88
C ILE A 69 -17.71 -10.33 -9.46
N SER A 70 -17.89 -11.63 -9.22
CA SER A 70 -17.48 -12.26 -7.96
C SER A 70 -16.81 -13.60 -8.24
N MET A 71 -15.54 -13.72 -7.85
CA MET A 71 -14.74 -14.93 -8.03
C MET A 71 -14.52 -15.66 -6.69
N PRO A 72 -14.38 -16.99 -6.70
CA PRO A 72 -14.17 -17.78 -5.48
C PRO A 72 -12.94 -17.37 -4.67
N VAL A 73 -13.04 -17.40 -3.34
CA VAL A 73 -11.90 -17.24 -2.40
C VAL A 73 -11.05 -18.51 -2.37
N VAL A 74 -11.69 -19.68 -2.36
CA VAL A 74 -11.01 -20.96 -2.39
C VAL A 74 -10.68 -21.29 -3.83
N GLN A 75 -9.40 -21.44 -4.13
CA GLN A 75 -8.92 -21.69 -5.50
C GLN A 75 -8.17 -23.02 -5.58
N PRO A 76 -8.35 -23.77 -6.68
CA PRO A 76 -7.59 -24.99 -6.95
C PRO A 76 -6.11 -24.67 -7.18
N ALA A 77 -5.19 -25.52 -6.70
CA ALA A 77 -3.76 -25.30 -6.90
C ALA A 77 -3.36 -25.33 -8.39
N GLU A 78 -4.12 -26.03 -9.23
CA GLU A 78 -3.85 -26.24 -10.65
C GLU A 78 -3.66 -24.92 -11.42
N ILE A 79 -4.53 -23.93 -11.22
CA ILE A 79 -4.41 -22.63 -11.93
C ILE A 79 -3.19 -21.83 -11.48
N TRP A 80 -2.74 -22.01 -10.23
CA TRP A 80 -1.52 -21.40 -9.68
C TRP A 80 -0.25 -22.12 -10.12
N HIS A 81 -0.34 -23.43 -10.37
CA HIS A 81 0.74 -24.18 -11.00
C HIS A 81 0.94 -23.75 -12.46
N GLU A 82 -0.15 -23.51 -13.20
CA GLU A 82 -0.09 -23.01 -14.57
C GLU A 82 0.65 -21.66 -14.66
N SER A 83 0.37 -20.73 -13.73
CA SER A 83 1.08 -19.43 -13.67
C SER A 83 2.49 -19.50 -13.08
N GLY A 84 2.87 -20.64 -12.48
CA GLY A 84 4.11 -20.82 -11.71
C GLY A 84 4.07 -20.25 -10.28
N ARG A 85 3.10 -19.40 -9.96
CA ARG A 85 3.03 -18.68 -8.67
C ARG A 85 2.73 -19.56 -7.47
N TRP A 86 2.27 -20.80 -7.67
CA TRP A 86 2.18 -21.76 -6.58
C TRP A 86 3.52 -22.00 -5.88
N ASN A 87 4.64 -21.97 -6.62
CA ASN A 87 5.98 -22.18 -6.05
C ASN A 87 6.69 -20.85 -5.76
N ASP A 88 6.45 -19.83 -6.59
CA ASP A 88 7.15 -18.55 -6.47
C ASP A 88 6.69 -17.72 -5.27
N VAL A 89 5.41 -17.83 -4.90
CA VAL A 89 4.91 -17.16 -3.69
C VAL A 89 5.31 -17.97 -2.47
N GLY A 90 5.89 -17.30 -1.47
CA GLY A 90 6.35 -17.93 -0.25
C GLY A 90 5.24 -18.32 0.72
N GLN A 91 5.50 -18.05 2.00
CA GLN A 91 4.60 -18.40 3.10
C GLN A 91 3.36 -17.49 3.16
N GLU A 92 3.33 -16.40 2.39
CA GLU A 92 2.20 -15.48 2.32
C GLU A 92 0.95 -16.14 1.72
N MET A 93 1.12 -17.16 0.87
CA MET A 93 0.02 -17.96 0.34
C MET A 93 -0.39 -19.05 1.31
N MET A 94 -1.58 -18.91 1.88
CA MET A 94 -2.21 -19.94 2.71
C MET A 94 -2.66 -21.11 1.83
N ARG A 95 -1.95 -22.23 1.94
CA ARG A 95 -2.22 -23.49 1.23
C ARG A 95 -2.94 -24.47 2.15
N MET A 96 -3.89 -25.21 1.61
CA MET A 96 -4.69 -26.19 2.34
C MET A 96 -5.08 -27.37 1.44
N LYS A 97 -5.49 -28.48 2.05
CA LYS A 97 -6.03 -29.65 1.35
C LYS A 97 -7.51 -29.85 1.70
N ASP A 98 -8.29 -30.28 0.72
CA ASP A 98 -9.68 -30.69 0.98
C ASP A 98 -9.76 -32.12 1.55
N ARG A 99 -10.98 -32.59 1.84
CA ARG A 99 -11.22 -33.96 2.35
C ARG A 99 -10.84 -35.09 1.39
N ALA A 100 -10.59 -34.78 0.12
CA ALA A 100 -10.16 -35.70 -0.92
C ALA A 100 -8.66 -35.52 -1.23
N ASP A 101 -7.92 -34.83 -0.37
CA ASP A 101 -6.48 -34.54 -0.47
C ASP A 101 -6.08 -33.63 -1.65
N ARG A 102 -7.04 -32.89 -2.23
CA ARG A 102 -6.76 -31.94 -3.31
C ARG A 102 -6.17 -30.65 -2.76
N ASP A 103 -5.08 -30.19 -3.38
CA ASP A 103 -4.41 -28.96 -3.01
C ASP A 103 -5.22 -27.73 -3.44
N MET A 104 -5.35 -26.78 -2.52
CA MET A 104 -6.09 -25.53 -2.69
C MET A 104 -5.35 -24.41 -1.97
N CYS A 105 -5.70 -23.16 -2.29
CA CYS A 105 -5.28 -22.01 -1.51
C CYS A 105 -6.47 -21.10 -1.17
N LEU A 106 -6.26 -20.24 -0.18
CA LEU A 106 -7.07 -19.04 -0.03
C LEU A 106 -6.47 -17.95 -0.93
N ALA A 107 -7.31 -17.37 -1.78
CA ALA A 107 -6.92 -16.38 -2.76
C ALA A 107 -6.31 -15.15 -2.07
N MET A 108 -5.02 -14.92 -2.32
CA MET A 108 -4.32 -13.68 -1.96
C MET A 108 -4.54 -12.56 -2.99
N THR A 109 -4.91 -12.95 -4.21
CA THR A 109 -5.32 -12.17 -5.39
C THR A 109 -5.94 -13.12 -6.43
N HIS A 110 -6.33 -12.63 -7.60
CA HIS A 110 -7.17 -13.35 -8.57
C HIS A 110 -6.70 -13.31 -10.04
N GLU A 111 -5.42 -13.02 -10.33
CA GLU A 111 -4.94 -13.01 -11.73
C GLU A 111 -5.17 -14.37 -12.41
N GLU A 112 -4.87 -15.47 -11.74
CA GLU A 112 -5.07 -16.83 -12.26
C GLU A 112 -6.55 -17.11 -12.51
N ALA A 113 -7.41 -16.79 -11.54
CA ALA A 113 -8.83 -17.08 -11.62
C ALA A 113 -9.51 -16.29 -12.74
N VAL A 114 -9.15 -15.02 -12.92
CA VAL A 114 -9.72 -14.19 -13.99
C VAL A 114 -9.15 -14.55 -15.36
N THR A 115 -7.88 -14.95 -15.45
CA THR A 115 -7.28 -15.45 -16.70
C THR A 115 -7.93 -16.77 -17.12
N ASP A 116 -8.17 -17.68 -16.18
CA ASP A 116 -8.93 -18.91 -16.43
C ASP A 116 -10.36 -18.62 -16.91
N LEU A 117 -11.03 -17.63 -16.33
CA LEU A 117 -12.35 -17.21 -16.81
C LEU A 117 -12.27 -16.64 -18.24
N ALA A 118 -11.31 -15.75 -18.48
CA ALA A 118 -11.14 -15.08 -19.77
C ALA A 118 -10.81 -16.04 -20.90
N ARG A 119 -9.95 -17.06 -20.69
CA ARG A 119 -9.61 -18.05 -21.75
C ARG A 119 -10.83 -18.84 -22.24
N HIS A 120 -11.86 -18.99 -21.42
CA HIS A 120 -13.09 -19.66 -21.81
C HIS A 120 -14.12 -18.69 -22.44
N MET A 121 -14.14 -17.43 -22.03
CA MET A 121 -15.15 -16.46 -22.45
C MET A 121 -14.76 -15.57 -23.64
N VAL A 122 -13.46 -15.31 -23.83
CA VAL A 122 -12.95 -14.42 -24.87
C VAL A 122 -12.45 -15.24 -26.05
N GLN A 123 -13.23 -15.27 -27.12
CA GLN A 123 -12.99 -16.11 -28.30
C GLN A 123 -12.58 -15.28 -29.54
N SER A 124 -12.85 -13.98 -29.55
CA SER A 124 -12.54 -13.09 -30.68
C SER A 124 -12.05 -11.71 -30.22
N TYR A 125 -11.09 -11.13 -30.96
CA TYR A 125 -10.62 -9.75 -30.74
C TYR A 125 -11.74 -8.71 -30.74
N ARG A 126 -12.88 -9.00 -31.39
CA ARG A 126 -14.06 -8.11 -31.43
C ARG A 126 -14.74 -7.91 -30.07
N GLN A 127 -14.46 -8.78 -29.10
CA GLN A 127 -14.93 -8.62 -27.73
C GLN A 127 -14.09 -7.60 -26.96
N LEU A 128 -12.86 -7.31 -27.40
CA LEU A 128 -11.87 -6.54 -26.64
C LEU A 128 -11.91 -5.04 -26.99
N PRO A 129 -11.59 -4.14 -26.04
CA PRO A 129 -11.19 -4.43 -24.66
C PRO A 129 -12.36 -4.84 -23.76
N LEU A 130 -12.08 -5.68 -22.76
CA LEU A 130 -13.02 -6.04 -21.69
C LEU A 130 -12.38 -5.71 -20.34
N SER A 131 -13.21 -5.40 -19.35
CA SER A 131 -12.74 -5.11 -18.00
C SER A 131 -13.76 -5.52 -16.96
N ALA A 132 -13.29 -6.16 -15.89
CA ALA A 132 -14.11 -6.60 -14.78
C ALA A 132 -13.38 -6.36 -13.46
N PHE A 133 -14.13 -6.10 -12.39
CA PHE A 133 -13.57 -6.00 -11.03
C PHE A 133 -14.42 -6.79 -10.05
N GLN A 134 -13.90 -7.02 -8.86
CA GLN A 134 -14.68 -7.54 -7.74
C GLN A 134 -14.35 -6.80 -6.46
N LEU A 135 -15.25 -6.89 -5.48
CA LEU A 135 -15.01 -6.52 -4.09
C LEU A 135 -15.07 -7.79 -3.25
N GLN A 136 -13.90 -8.35 -2.92
CA GLN A 136 -13.83 -9.71 -2.41
C GLN A 136 -12.75 -9.86 -1.31
N THR A 137 -12.99 -10.79 -0.38
CA THR A 137 -12.07 -11.10 0.72
C THR A 137 -10.83 -11.86 0.27
N LYS A 138 -9.67 -11.26 0.47
CA LYS A 138 -8.35 -11.82 0.27
C LYS A 138 -7.76 -12.33 1.57
N PHE A 139 -6.87 -13.31 1.46
CA PHE A 139 -6.04 -13.78 2.58
C PHE A 139 -4.56 -13.75 2.21
N ARG A 140 -3.73 -13.09 3.03
CA ARG A 140 -2.27 -13.08 2.95
C ARG A 140 -1.73 -13.40 4.33
N ASP A 141 -0.90 -14.43 4.50
CA ASP A 141 -0.33 -14.76 5.81
C ASP A 141 0.85 -13.84 6.16
N GLU A 142 0.53 -12.56 6.34
CA GLU A 142 1.50 -11.52 6.67
C GLU A 142 2.22 -11.85 7.99
N PRO A 143 3.57 -11.95 7.99
CA PRO A 143 4.32 -12.37 9.18
C PRO A 143 4.19 -11.37 10.32
N ARG A 144 3.89 -10.11 10.01
CA ARG A 144 3.65 -9.04 10.98
C ARG A 144 2.49 -8.17 10.50
N SER A 145 1.32 -8.35 11.11
CA SER A 145 0.21 -7.42 10.97
C SER A 145 0.48 -6.17 11.81
N ARG A 146 0.39 -4.98 11.21
CA ARG A 146 0.74 -3.70 11.83
C ARG A 146 -0.23 -2.60 11.40
N GLY A 147 -0.39 -1.58 12.23
CA GLY A 147 -1.23 -0.41 11.91
C GLY A 147 -2.73 -0.70 11.85
N GLY A 148 -3.22 -1.72 12.57
CA GLY A 148 -4.64 -2.07 12.56
C GLY A 148 -5.09 -2.56 11.19
N LEU A 149 -5.96 -1.81 10.50
CA LEU A 149 -6.49 -2.16 9.18
C LEU A 149 -5.52 -1.84 8.02
N ILE A 150 -4.36 -1.24 8.29
CA ILE A 150 -3.37 -0.89 7.26
C ILE A 150 -2.71 -2.16 6.69
N ARG A 151 -2.22 -3.06 7.55
CA ARG A 151 -1.58 -4.32 7.15
C ARG A 151 -2.14 -5.48 7.97
N VAL A 152 -2.95 -6.29 7.30
CA VAL A 152 -3.76 -7.36 7.90
C VAL A 152 -3.65 -8.65 7.08
N ARG A 153 -4.09 -9.76 7.66
CA ARG A 153 -4.08 -11.06 6.98
C ARG A 153 -5.34 -11.35 6.20
N GLU A 154 -6.49 -10.95 6.72
CA GLU A 154 -7.77 -11.06 6.03
C GLU A 154 -8.33 -9.66 5.75
N PHE A 155 -8.63 -9.37 4.49
CA PHE A 155 -9.13 -8.05 4.08
C PHE A 155 -9.99 -8.09 2.83
N THR A 156 -10.88 -7.11 2.68
CA THR A 156 -11.57 -6.88 1.41
C THR A 156 -10.71 -6.01 0.50
N MET A 157 -10.51 -6.48 -0.73
CA MET A 157 -9.85 -5.74 -1.79
C MET A 157 -10.83 -5.55 -2.94
N LYS A 158 -10.76 -4.36 -3.55
CA LYS A 158 -11.23 -4.14 -4.91
C LYS A 158 -10.09 -4.53 -5.83
N ASP A 159 -10.25 -5.57 -6.63
CA ASP A 159 -9.30 -6.02 -7.64
C ASP A 159 -9.99 -6.05 -9.00
N GLY A 160 -9.45 -5.27 -9.93
CA GLY A 160 -9.91 -5.12 -11.31
C GLY A 160 -8.92 -5.69 -12.30
N TYR A 161 -9.42 -6.13 -13.45
CA TYR A 161 -8.66 -6.82 -14.49
C TYR A 161 -9.20 -6.44 -15.85
N SER A 162 -8.32 -6.01 -16.75
CA SER A 162 -8.67 -5.71 -18.13
C SER A 162 -7.94 -6.62 -19.10
N PHE A 163 -8.58 -6.87 -20.24
CA PHE A 163 -8.09 -7.73 -21.30
C PHE A 163 -8.05 -6.96 -22.62
N HIS A 164 -6.97 -7.12 -23.36
CA HIS A 164 -6.62 -6.33 -24.52
C HIS A 164 -6.04 -7.21 -25.63
N ILE A 165 -6.20 -6.78 -26.87
CA ILE A 165 -5.66 -7.49 -28.04
C ILE A 165 -4.15 -7.30 -28.19
N ASP A 166 -3.65 -6.14 -27.77
CA ASP A 166 -2.24 -5.75 -27.87
C ASP A 166 -1.87 -4.73 -26.78
N GLN A 167 -0.58 -4.40 -26.73
CA GLN A 167 -0.03 -3.41 -25.80
C GLN A 167 -0.64 -2.02 -26.01
N ALA A 168 -0.89 -1.60 -27.26
CA ALA A 168 -1.44 -0.29 -27.56
C ALA A 168 -2.86 -0.11 -26.99
N SER A 169 -3.69 -1.17 -27.04
CA SER A 169 -5.01 -1.20 -26.42
C SER A 169 -4.93 -1.11 -24.90
N LEU A 170 -3.95 -1.79 -24.27
CA LEU A 170 -3.71 -1.70 -22.82
C LEU A 170 -3.24 -0.29 -22.42
N ASP A 171 -2.28 0.27 -23.15
CA ASP A 171 -1.76 1.63 -22.91
C ASP A 171 -2.84 2.70 -23.06
N ALA A 172 -3.77 2.54 -23.99
CA ALA A 172 -4.90 3.45 -24.16
C ALA A 172 -5.98 3.30 -23.06
N TYR A 173 -6.08 2.12 -22.44
CA TYR A 173 -7.05 1.85 -21.37
C TYR A 173 -6.52 2.25 -19.98
N TYR A 174 -5.23 2.08 -19.73
CA TYR A 174 -4.59 2.30 -18.44
C TYR A 174 -4.88 3.70 -17.81
N PRO A 175 -4.84 4.82 -18.56
CA PRO A 175 -5.22 6.13 -18.02
C PRO A 175 -6.63 6.19 -17.45
N ARG A 176 -7.58 5.42 -18.00
CA ARG A 176 -8.97 5.39 -17.50
C ARG A 176 -9.03 4.87 -16.06
N MET A 177 -8.25 3.84 -15.76
CA MET A 177 -8.13 3.27 -14.42
C MET A 177 -7.40 4.22 -13.48
N TYR A 178 -6.33 4.86 -13.97
CA TYR A 178 -5.61 5.89 -13.21
C TYR A 178 -6.54 7.03 -12.78
N GLU A 179 -7.32 7.60 -13.70
CA GLU A 179 -8.28 8.67 -13.40
C GLU A 179 -9.43 8.20 -12.50
N ALA A 180 -9.90 6.96 -12.67
CA ALA A 180 -10.91 6.38 -11.78
C ALA A 180 -10.41 6.32 -10.32
N TYR A 181 -9.15 5.96 -10.12
CA TYR A 181 -8.53 5.93 -8.80
C TYR A 181 -8.41 7.32 -8.20
N GLN A 182 -7.99 8.32 -8.99
CA GLN A 182 -7.96 9.70 -8.53
C GLN A 182 -9.34 10.17 -8.05
N ARG A 183 -10.41 9.91 -8.82
CA ARG A 183 -11.79 10.23 -8.41
C ARG A 183 -12.24 9.46 -7.17
N ILE A 184 -11.85 8.20 -7.03
CA ILE A 184 -12.14 7.39 -5.83
C ILE A 184 -11.53 8.06 -4.60
N PHE A 185 -10.25 8.44 -4.66
CA PHE A 185 -9.57 9.06 -3.52
C PHE A 185 -10.13 10.46 -3.22
N GLU A 186 -10.41 11.27 -4.24
CA GLU A 186 -11.08 12.56 -4.09
C GLU A 186 -12.43 12.38 -3.37
N ARG A 187 -13.32 11.53 -3.89
CA ARG A 187 -14.64 11.27 -3.30
C ARG A 187 -14.57 10.65 -1.90
N ALA A 188 -13.49 9.92 -1.58
CA ALA A 188 -13.25 9.37 -0.25
C ALA A 188 -12.68 10.42 0.75
N GLY A 189 -12.45 11.65 0.30
CA GLY A 189 -11.85 12.74 1.09
C GLY A 189 -10.32 12.68 1.19
N LEU A 190 -9.64 11.96 0.31
CA LEU A 190 -8.18 11.77 0.32
C LEU A 190 -7.46 12.44 -0.87
N GLY A 191 -8.16 13.22 -1.71
CA GLY A 191 -7.61 13.80 -2.93
C GLY A 191 -6.29 14.55 -2.74
N ASP A 192 -6.22 15.42 -1.73
CA ASP A 192 -5.02 16.22 -1.43
C ASP A 192 -3.93 15.46 -0.66
N HIS A 193 -4.23 14.23 -0.24
CA HIS A 193 -3.34 13.43 0.61
C HIS A 193 -2.70 12.25 -0.13
N VAL A 194 -3.20 11.92 -1.32
CA VAL A 194 -2.75 10.76 -2.11
C VAL A 194 -2.03 11.26 -3.36
N ILE A 195 -0.79 10.80 -3.53
CA ILE A 195 -0.01 11.00 -4.76
C ILE A 195 0.16 9.68 -5.50
N SER A 196 0.39 9.74 -6.81
CA SER A 196 0.79 8.54 -7.56
C SER A 196 2.30 8.55 -7.77
N VAL A 197 2.93 7.40 -7.58
CA VAL A 197 4.36 7.22 -7.80
C VAL A 197 4.60 6.05 -8.74
N GLU A 198 5.67 6.13 -9.54
CA GLU A 198 6.18 4.96 -10.26
C GLU A 198 6.63 3.90 -9.25
N SER A 199 6.35 2.63 -9.53
CA SER A 199 6.59 1.52 -8.59
C SER A 199 7.07 0.25 -9.30
N ASP A 200 7.59 -0.68 -8.52
CA ASP A 200 8.05 -1.97 -9.02
C ASP A 200 6.84 -2.90 -9.29
N PRO A 201 6.74 -3.55 -10.47
CA PRO A 201 5.68 -4.52 -10.71
C PRO A 201 5.75 -5.76 -9.79
N GLY A 202 6.91 -6.01 -9.17
CA GLY A 202 7.11 -7.03 -8.15
C GLY A 202 6.65 -8.42 -8.56
N MET A 203 6.08 -9.15 -7.60
CA MET A 203 5.58 -10.52 -7.80
C MET A 203 4.42 -10.60 -8.81
N MET A 204 3.70 -9.49 -9.03
CA MET A 204 2.64 -9.43 -10.02
C MET A 204 3.23 -9.57 -11.43
N GLY A 205 4.47 -9.10 -11.62
CA GLY A 205 5.13 -8.99 -12.91
C GLY A 205 4.46 -7.96 -13.82
N GLY A 206 5.01 -7.77 -15.01
CA GLY A 206 4.53 -6.74 -15.93
C GLY A 206 5.63 -5.77 -16.32
N THR A 207 5.25 -4.69 -16.99
CA THR A 207 6.19 -3.71 -17.55
C THR A 207 6.15 -2.35 -16.87
N GLU A 208 5.03 -2.02 -16.20
CA GLU A 208 4.80 -0.70 -15.63
C GLU A 208 3.79 -0.83 -14.48
N ALA A 209 4.03 -0.09 -13.39
CA ALA A 209 3.13 -0.04 -12.24
C ALA A 209 3.10 1.35 -11.61
N HIS A 210 1.94 1.76 -11.13
CA HIS A 210 1.76 3.01 -10.38
C HIS A 210 1.09 2.73 -9.04
N GLU A 211 1.78 3.10 -7.97
CA GLU A 211 1.25 3.07 -6.62
C GLU A 211 0.60 4.40 -6.27
N PHE A 212 -0.57 4.33 -5.67
CA PHE A 212 -1.26 5.48 -5.07
C PHE A 212 -0.95 5.48 -3.58
N MET A 213 -0.21 6.50 -3.15
CA MET A 213 0.41 6.61 -1.85
C MET A 213 -0.25 7.71 -1.03
N TYR A 214 -0.88 7.32 0.08
CA TYR A 214 -1.32 8.25 1.10
C TYR A 214 -0.09 8.73 1.90
N LEU A 215 0.21 10.02 1.83
CA LEU A 215 1.38 10.61 2.50
C LEU A 215 1.22 10.57 4.01
N ASN A 216 2.06 9.80 4.69
CA ASN A 216 2.02 9.66 6.13
C ASN A 216 3.42 9.26 6.66
N PRO A 217 3.98 9.97 7.67
CA PRO A 217 5.28 9.61 8.27
C PRO A 217 5.36 8.17 8.80
N GLY A 218 4.25 7.60 9.25
CA GLY A 218 4.13 6.22 9.71
C GLY A 218 3.99 5.18 8.59
N GLY A 219 3.99 5.60 7.33
CA GLY A 219 3.98 4.72 6.16
C GLY A 219 5.23 3.84 6.07
N GLU A 220 5.11 2.68 5.43
CA GLU A 220 6.21 1.70 5.30
C GLU A 220 7.13 2.03 4.12
N ASP A 221 6.58 2.61 3.06
CA ASP A 221 7.28 2.96 1.83
C ASP A 221 7.99 4.30 1.92
N THR A 222 9.14 4.38 1.26
CA THR A 222 9.89 5.62 1.09
C THR A 222 9.74 6.11 -0.35
N LEU A 223 9.31 7.35 -0.51
CA LEU A 223 9.03 7.99 -1.78
C LEU A 223 10.07 9.06 -2.06
N LEU A 224 10.51 9.17 -3.32
CA LEU A 224 11.43 10.19 -3.79
C LEU A 224 10.68 11.15 -4.71
N LEU A 225 10.70 12.43 -4.37
CA LEU A 225 9.89 13.46 -5.02
C LEU A 225 10.76 14.61 -5.53
N CYS A 226 10.38 15.20 -6.65
CA CYS A 226 10.98 16.42 -7.18
C CYS A 226 9.92 17.51 -7.39
N ASP A 227 9.92 18.53 -6.53
CA ASP A 227 8.96 19.64 -6.62
C ASP A 227 9.14 20.49 -7.88
N ALA A 228 10.34 20.47 -8.49
CA ALA A 228 10.66 21.30 -9.65
C ALA A 228 10.08 20.76 -10.97
N CYS A 229 10.01 19.44 -11.13
CA CYS A 229 9.58 18.83 -12.40
C CYS A 229 8.49 17.76 -12.25
N GLY A 230 8.05 17.44 -11.03
CA GLY A 230 7.00 16.47 -10.76
C GLY A 230 7.42 15.00 -10.84
N TYR A 231 8.72 14.69 -10.81
CA TYR A 231 9.19 13.31 -10.71
C TYR A 231 8.80 12.71 -9.35
N GLN A 232 8.17 11.52 -9.36
CA GLN A 232 7.71 10.85 -8.15
C GLN A 232 7.83 9.33 -8.32
N ALA A 233 8.62 8.69 -7.46
CA ALA A 233 8.87 7.25 -7.53
C ALA A 233 8.99 6.62 -6.13
N ASN A 234 8.54 5.37 -5.99
CA ASN A 234 8.92 4.55 -4.85
C ASN A 234 10.44 4.31 -4.90
N ARG A 235 11.11 4.32 -3.73
CA ARG A 235 12.57 4.08 -3.61
C ARG A 235 13.02 2.80 -4.33
N GLN A 236 12.14 1.81 -4.42
CA GLN A 236 12.38 0.55 -5.14
C GLN A 236 12.77 0.78 -6.61
N VAL A 237 12.10 1.69 -7.31
CA VAL A 237 12.36 1.98 -8.74
C VAL A 237 13.00 3.34 -8.98
N ALA A 238 13.13 4.16 -7.94
CA ALA A 238 13.70 5.49 -8.08
C ALA A 238 15.10 5.45 -8.71
N THR A 239 15.32 6.34 -9.67
CA THR A 239 16.62 6.61 -10.29
C THR A 239 17.06 8.04 -9.98
N TYR A 240 18.30 8.36 -10.33
CA TYR A 240 18.91 9.67 -10.09
C TYR A 240 19.87 10.01 -11.22
N LYS A 241 20.16 11.30 -11.38
CA LYS A 241 21.20 11.73 -12.32
C LYS A 241 22.57 11.36 -11.78
N ARG A 242 23.24 10.39 -12.43
CA ARG A 242 24.60 10.01 -12.04
C ARG A 242 25.60 11.11 -12.40
N GLU A 243 26.52 11.39 -11.48
CA GLU A 243 27.69 12.21 -11.77
C GLU A 243 28.59 11.50 -12.79
N ALA A 244 29.28 12.27 -13.64
CA ALA A 244 30.29 11.71 -14.52
C ALA A 244 31.44 11.17 -13.68
N ILE A 245 31.79 9.91 -13.90
CA ILE A 245 32.92 9.27 -13.21
C ILE A 245 34.15 9.44 -14.10
N GLU A 246 35.07 10.29 -13.67
CA GLU A 246 36.36 10.41 -14.33
C GLU A 246 37.29 9.30 -13.83
N ALA A 247 37.44 8.25 -14.64
CA ALA A 247 38.43 7.21 -14.38
C ALA A 247 39.85 7.81 -14.41
N GLY A 248 40.50 7.85 -13.26
CA GLY A 248 41.93 8.14 -13.20
C GLY A 248 42.77 6.98 -13.75
N SER A 249 44.07 7.21 -13.94
CA SER A 249 45.00 6.15 -14.33
C SER A 249 45.02 5.03 -13.29
N GLU A 250 44.94 3.78 -13.74
CA GLU A 250 45.07 2.61 -12.86
C GLU A 250 46.43 2.59 -12.15
N LYS A 251 46.40 2.33 -10.85
CA LYS A 251 47.59 2.11 -10.02
C LYS A 251 47.73 0.61 -9.73
N PRO A 252 48.95 0.11 -9.42
CA PRO A 252 49.15 -1.29 -9.07
C PRO A 252 48.33 -1.70 -7.84
N LEU A 253 47.74 -2.89 -7.91
CA LEU A 253 47.05 -3.52 -6.78
C LEU A 253 48.01 -3.65 -5.59
N GLN A 254 47.62 -3.17 -4.41
CA GLN A 254 48.46 -3.22 -3.21
C GLN A 254 47.67 -3.73 -2.01
N LYS A 255 48.14 -4.80 -1.37
CA LYS A 255 47.56 -5.29 -0.12
C LYS A 255 48.12 -4.48 1.07
N VAL A 256 47.24 -4.03 1.96
CA VAL A 256 47.59 -3.24 3.15
C VAL A 256 46.93 -3.79 4.40
N ALA A 257 47.63 -3.72 5.53
CA ALA A 257 47.09 -4.11 6.83
C ALA A 257 46.13 -3.03 7.35
N THR A 258 44.95 -3.47 7.79
CA THR A 258 43.81 -2.69 8.28
C THR A 258 43.18 -3.43 9.48
N PRO A 259 43.95 -3.63 10.57
CA PRO A 259 43.51 -4.45 11.69
C PRO A 259 42.31 -3.82 12.39
N ASN A 260 41.27 -4.63 12.66
CA ASN A 260 40.02 -4.23 13.31
C ASN A 260 39.17 -3.22 12.52
N CYS A 261 39.33 -3.13 11.20
CA CYS A 261 38.48 -2.32 10.32
C CYS A 261 37.49 -3.24 9.59
N LYS A 262 36.27 -3.37 10.09
CA LYS A 262 35.21 -4.24 9.50
C LYS A 262 34.14 -3.46 8.75
N THR A 263 34.02 -2.15 8.99
CA THR A 263 33.02 -1.29 8.34
C THR A 263 33.68 -0.34 7.33
N ILE A 264 32.87 0.18 6.40
CA ILE A 264 33.30 1.19 5.43
C ILE A 264 33.82 2.45 6.14
N GLU A 265 33.16 2.89 7.20
CA GLU A 265 33.59 4.06 7.97
C GLU A 265 34.97 3.85 8.62
N GLU A 266 35.20 2.67 9.20
CA GLU A 266 36.47 2.33 9.84
C GLU A 266 37.62 2.26 8.82
N VAL A 267 37.43 1.57 7.69
CA VAL A 267 38.49 1.43 6.67
C VAL A 267 38.79 2.75 5.97
N ALA A 268 37.76 3.54 5.64
CA ALA A 268 37.92 4.85 5.03
C ALA A 268 38.71 5.79 5.95
N SER A 269 38.35 5.81 7.24
CA SER A 269 39.04 6.62 8.25
C SER A 269 40.48 6.16 8.48
N PHE A 270 40.72 4.84 8.55
CA PHE A 270 42.05 4.28 8.78
C PHE A 270 43.02 4.57 7.63
N LEU A 271 42.54 4.48 6.39
CA LEU A 271 43.34 4.73 5.19
C LEU A 271 43.34 6.20 4.74
N ASN A 272 42.57 7.05 5.43
CA ASN A 272 42.39 8.46 5.12
C ASN A 272 41.92 8.70 3.67
N VAL A 273 40.90 7.95 3.26
CA VAL A 273 40.22 8.06 1.96
C VAL A 273 38.73 8.36 2.19
N PRO A 274 38.03 9.04 1.26
CA PRO A 274 36.59 9.20 1.37
C PRO A 274 35.88 7.86 1.19
N GLN A 275 34.71 7.69 1.81
CA GLN A 275 33.90 6.45 1.66
C GLN A 275 33.53 6.19 0.18
N SER A 276 33.45 7.24 -0.63
CA SER A 276 33.21 7.15 -2.08
C SER A 276 34.35 6.47 -2.86
N GLU A 277 35.54 6.33 -2.28
CA GLU A 277 36.68 5.61 -2.87
C GLU A 277 36.77 4.15 -2.38
N THR A 278 35.79 3.68 -1.62
CA THR A 278 35.72 2.29 -1.16
C THR A 278 34.63 1.51 -1.91
N ALA A 279 34.84 0.20 -2.08
CA ALA A 279 33.90 -0.75 -2.67
C ALA A 279 33.31 -1.61 -1.55
N LYS A 280 32.06 -1.32 -1.19
CA LYS A 280 31.26 -2.07 -0.22
C LYS A 280 30.78 -3.37 -0.84
N ALA A 281 30.94 -4.46 -0.10
CA ALA A 281 30.42 -5.78 -0.45
C ALA A 281 29.19 -6.09 0.41
N VAL A 282 28.10 -6.51 -0.23
CA VAL A 282 26.85 -6.92 0.41
C VAL A 282 26.53 -8.34 -0.03
N PHE A 283 26.20 -9.21 0.94
CA PHE A 283 26.01 -10.64 0.73
C PHE A 283 24.56 -11.04 0.94
N LEU A 284 23.98 -11.63 -0.10
CA LEU A 284 22.60 -12.07 -0.08
C LEU A 284 22.51 -13.50 -0.63
N ILE A 285 21.53 -14.25 -0.15
CA ILE A 285 21.08 -15.48 -0.79
C ILE A 285 19.80 -15.17 -1.54
N GLY A 286 19.80 -15.44 -2.83
CA GLY A 286 18.63 -15.32 -3.69
C GLY A 286 18.03 -16.68 -4.03
N THR A 287 16.72 -16.81 -3.89
CA THR A 287 15.98 -17.96 -4.41
C THR A 287 15.73 -17.74 -5.90
N ILE A 288 16.50 -18.41 -6.76
CA ILE A 288 16.44 -18.27 -8.21
C ILE A 288 16.02 -19.60 -8.81
N SER A 289 14.82 -19.66 -9.40
CA SER A 289 14.26 -20.90 -9.95
C SER A 289 14.17 -22.05 -8.92
N GLY A 290 13.86 -21.72 -7.67
CA GLY A 290 13.75 -22.69 -6.57
C GLY A 290 15.08 -23.14 -5.94
N GLU A 291 16.22 -22.63 -6.42
CA GLU A 291 17.54 -22.90 -5.83
C GLU A 291 18.07 -21.68 -5.09
N GLU A 292 18.67 -21.90 -3.93
CA GLU A 292 19.39 -20.85 -3.21
C GLU A 292 20.76 -20.60 -3.88
N LYS A 293 21.00 -19.35 -4.28
CA LYS A 293 22.27 -18.91 -4.88
C LYS A 293 22.87 -17.75 -4.10
N PHE A 294 24.18 -17.83 -3.88
CA PHE A 294 24.92 -16.75 -3.24
C PHE A 294 25.09 -15.58 -4.22
N ILE A 295 24.77 -14.37 -3.77
CA ILE A 295 24.89 -13.13 -4.53
C ILE A 295 25.89 -12.23 -3.80
N PHE A 296 26.93 -11.83 -4.52
CA PHE A 296 27.95 -10.90 -4.05
C PHE A 296 27.72 -9.56 -4.75
N ALA A 297 27.04 -8.64 -4.08
CA ALA A 297 26.79 -7.30 -4.62
C ALA A 297 27.91 -6.33 -4.22
N VAL A 298 28.43 -5.57 -5.19
CA VAL A 298 29.49 -4.57 -4.97
C VAL A 298 29.00 -3.18 -5.37
N LEU A 299 29.09 -2.22 -4.45
CA LEU A 299 28.69 -0.83 -4.67
C LEU A 299 29.64 0.14 -3.97
N ARG A 300 29.50 1.43 -4.24
CA ARG A 300 30.31 2.47 -3.60
C ARG A 300 30.04 2.56 -2.10
N GLY A 301 31.07 2.78 -1.29
CA GLY A 301 30.98 2.71 0.17
C GLY A 301 30.01 3.66 0.84
N ASP A 302 29.82 4.83 0.25
CA ASP A 302 28.91 5.88 0.70
C ASP A 302 27.46 5.70 0.19
N ARG A 303 27.14 4.54 -0.39
CA ARG A 303 25.81 4.23 -0.94
C ARG A 303 25.21 2.98 -0.34
N GLU A 304 23.89 2.92 -0.36
CA GLU A 304 23.11 1.77 0.11
C GLU A 304 22.55 0.95 -1.06
N LEU A 305 22.42 -0.36 -0.82
CA LEU A 305 21.92 -1.31 -1.81
C LEU A 305 20.41 -1.16 -1.96
N ASN A 306 19.95 -1.11 -3.21
CA ASN A 306 18.56 -1.34 -3.55
C ASN A 306 18.35 -2.83 -3.83
N GLU A 307 17.79 -3.53 -2.85
CA GLU A 307 17.52 -4.97 -2.95
C GLU A 307 16.52 -5.32 -4.06
N THR A 308 15.55 -4.44 -4.38
CA THR A 308 14.59 -4.65 -5.46
C THR A 308 15.29 -4.65 -6.83
N LYS A 309 16.17 -3.67 -7.09
CA LYS A 309 16.97 -3.65 -8.32
C LYS A 309 17.84 -4.90 -8.45
N LEU A 310 18.46 -5.33 -7.34
CA LEU A 310 19.26 -6.55 -7.33
C LEU A 310 18.41 -7.80 -7.59
N ALA A 311 17.26 -7.94 -6.92
CA ALA A 311 16.35 -9.08 -7.11
C ALA A 311 15.90 -9.19 -8.57
N ASN A 312 15.53 -8.06 -9.18
CA ASN A 312 15.06 -8.00 -10.56
C ASN A 312 16.14 -8.43 -11.56
N VAL A 313 17.38 -7.97 -11.40
CA VAL A 313 18.45 -8.29 -12.36
C VAL A 313 18.89 -9.75 -12.28
N VAL A 314 18.92 -10.34 -11.07
CA VAL A 314 19.27 -11.75 -10.88
C VAL A 314 18.06 -12.69 -10.99
N LYS A 315 16.85 -12.13 -11.15
CA LYS A 315 15.57 -12.84 -11.17
C LYS A 315 15.33 -13.68 -9.91
N ALA A 316 15.68 -13.13 -8.76
CA ALA A 316 15.41 -13.75 -7.46
C ALA A 316 13.95 -13.54 -7.06
N GLN A 317 13.31 -14.60 -6.59
CA GLN A 317 11.95 -14.59 -6.04
C GLN A 317 11.94 -14.02 -4.62
N ALA A 318 13.03 -14.25 -3.88
CA ALA A 318 13.25 -13.73 -2.55
C ALA A 318 14.75 -13.49 -2.36
N LEU A 319 15.09 -12.49 -1.54
CA LEU A 319 16.43 -12.22 -1.06
C LEU A 319 16.44 -12.33 0.47
N ARG A 320 17.52 -12.90 1.02
CA ARG A 320 17.81 -12.85 2.46
C ARG A 320 19.29 -12.51 2.67
N PRO A 321 19.66 -11.86 3.78
CA PRO A 321 21.06 -11.76 4.17
C PRO A 321 21.74 -13.13 4.21
N ALA A 322 22.96 -13.21 3.68
CA ALA A 322 23.78 -14.40 3.83
C ALA A 322 24.31 -14.52 5.26
N THR A 323 24.44 -15.75 5.74
CA THR A 323 25.07 -16.07 7.02
C THR A 323 26.60 -16.07 6.91
N ASP A 324 27.32 -15.90 8.02
CA ASP A 324 28.78 -15.94 8.04
C ASP A 324 29.36 -17.25 7.49
N GLU A 325 28.65 -18.38 7.72
CA GLU A 325 29.00 -19.70 7.19
C GLU A 325 28.92 -19.73 5.65
N GLU A 326 27.83 -19.18 5.08
CA GLU A 326 27.65 -19.08 3.63
C GLU A 326 28.68 -18.15 2.99
N ILE A 327 28.99 -17.02 3.64
CA ILE A 327 30.02 -16.06 3.17
C ILE A 327 31.40 -16.72 3.15
N THR A 328 31.74 -17.48 4.19
CA THR A 328 33.02 -18.18 4.27
C THR A 328 33.11 -19.31 3.24
N ALA A 329 32.00 -20.01 2.97
CA ALA A 329 31.94 -21.12 2.02
C ALA A 329 32.29 -20.69 0.58
N VAL A 330 31.98 -19.45 0.20
CA VAL A 330 32.35 -18.89 -1.11
C VAL A 330 33.78 -18.32 -1.15
N GLY A 331 34.50 -18.32 -0.02
CA GLY A 331 35.87 -17.82 0.09
C GLY A 331 35.99 -16.34 0.45
N ALA A 332 34.88 -15.71 0.89
CA ALA A 332 34.88 -14.33 1.36
C ALA A 332 35.05 -14.27 2.89
N VAL A 333 35.53 -13.13 3.40
CA VAL A 333 35.70 -12.90 4.85
C VAL A 333 34.84 -11.72 5.28
N PRO A 334 33.82 -11.89 6.14
CA PRO A 334 32.98 -10.78 6.62
C PRO A 334 33.83 -9.61 7.16
N GLY A 335 33.54 -8.40 6.69
CA GLY A 335 34.30 -7.18 7.03
C GLY A 335 35.62 -6.97 6.26
N TYR A 336 36.10 -7.99 5.53
CA TYR A 336 37.32 -7.93 4.71
C TYR A 336 37.11 -8.57 3.34
N ALA A 337 35.88 -8.59 2.85
CA ALA A 337 35.51 -9.33 1.66
C ALA A 337 35.84 -8.59 0.36
N SER A 338 36.22 -9.38 -0.65
CA SER A 338 36.54 -8.96 -2.01
C SER A 338 35.80 -9.85 -3.00
N PRO A 339 35.38 -9.34 -4.17
CA PRO A 339 34.90 -10.19 -5.25
C PRO A 339 36.03 -11.06 -5.86
N MET A 340 37.30 -10.75 -5.58
CA MET A 340 38.46 -11.52 -6.06
C MET A 340 38.51 -12.93 -5.45
N ALA A 341 38.60 -13.95 -6.30
CA ALA A 341 38.72 -15.36 -5.91
C ALA A 341 37.52 -15.97 -5.15
N VAL A 342 36.35 -15.33 -5.20
CA VAL A 342 35.08 -15.88 -4.71
C VAL A 342 34.59 -16.97 -5.67
N LYS A 343 33.99 -18.04 -5.13
CA LYS A 343 33.49 -19.19 -5.90
C LYS A 343 31.99 -19.39 -5.67
N ASN A 344 31.31 -19.95 -6.67
CA ASN A 344 29.88 -20.30 -6.58
C ASN A 344 28.98 -19.11 -6.17
N ALA A 345 29.35 -17.90 -6.57
CA ALA A 345 28.60 -16.68 -6.32
C ALA A 345 28.29 -15.97 -7.64
N ILE A 346 27.14 -15.30 -7.69
CA ILE A 346 26.80 -14.34 -8.75
C ILE A 346 27.33 -12.98 -8.31
N VAL A 347 28.34 -12.46 -9.01
CA VAL A 347 28.97 -11.17 -8.71
C VAL A 347 28.25 -10.07 -9.48
N VAL A 348 27.56 -9.20 -8.76
CA VAL A 348 26.79 -8.08 -9.32
C VAL A 348 27.43 -6.77 -8.87
N VAL A 349 27.75 -5.88 -9.81
CA VAL A 349 28.51 -4.66 -9.53
C VAL A 349 27.72 -3.42 -9.96
N ASP A 350 27.68 -2.40 -9.10
CA ASP A 350 27.11 -1.10 -9.48
C ASP A 350 27.94 -0.44 -10.57
N GLU A 351 27.29 0.22 -11.53
CA GLU A 351 28.00 0.88 -12.61
C GLU A 351 29.08 1.88 -12.14
N ALA A 352 28.91 2.48 -10.95
CA ALA A 352 29.89 3.43 -10.43
C ALA A 352 31.22 2.76 -10.07
N ILE A 353 31.17 1.53 -9.56
CA ILE A 353 32.36 0.71 -9.31
C ILE A 353 32.95 0.21 -10.64
N ALA A 354 32.10 -0.19 -11.59
CA ALA A 354 32.56 -0.67 -12.90
C ALA A 354 33.24 0.42 -13.75
N LYS A 355 32.80 1.68 -13.64
CA LYS A 355 33.34 2.83 -14.39
C LYS A 355 34.47 3.56 -13.66
N GLY A 356 34.53 3.46 -12.33
CA GLY A 356 35.56 4.10 -11.53
C GLY A 356 36.89 3.33 -11.53
N THR A 357 37.91 3.93 -10.93
CA THR A 357 39.23 3.29 -10.81
C THR A 357 39.77 3.38 -9.39
N ASN A 358 40.61 2.41 -9.05
CA ASN A 358 41.44 2.37 -7.85
C ASN A 358 40.70 2.33 -6.50
N PHE A 359 39.60 1.59 -6.40
CA PHE A 359 38.84 1.46 -5.16
C PHE A 359 39.60 0.72 -4.05
N VAL A 360 39.25 1.00 -2.80
CA VAL A 360 39.61 0.17 -1.65
C VAL A 360 38.57 -0.93 -1.48
N SER A 361 38.99 -2.20 -1.45
CA SER A 361 38.10 -3.35 -1.18
C SER A 361 38.77 -4.30 -0.20
N GLY A 362 38.00 -5.18 0.43
CA GLY A 362 38.56 -6.22 1.30
C GLY A 362 39.54 -7.13 0.56
N ALA A 363 40.37 -7.86 1.29
CA ALA A 363 41.37 -8.76 0.72
C ALA A 363 41.03 -10.27 0.81
N ASN A 364 39.81 -10.62 1.23
CA ASN A 364 39.41 -11.97 1.64
C ASN A 364 40.35 -12.57 2.70
N GLU A 365 40.92 -11.70 3.54
CA GLU A 365 41.82 -12.06 4.63
C GLU A 365 41.60 -11.10 5.80
N GLU A 366 41.41 -11.64 6.99
CA GLU A 366 41.14 -10.84 8.18
C GLU A 366 42.27 -9.84 8.45
N GLY A 367 41.89 -8.57 8.65
CA GLY A 367 42.84 -7.48 8.92
C GLY A 367 43.54 -6.93 7.68
N TYR A 368 43.11 -7.28 6.46
CA TYR A 368 43.71 -6.78 5.23
C TYR A 368 42.67 -6.28 4.21
N HIS A 369 43.06 -5.22 3.51
CA HIS A 369 42.33 -4.66 2.36
C HIS A 369 43.29 -4.51 1.18
N TYR A 370 42.74 -4.46 -0.03
CA TYR A 370 43.45 -4.05 -1.22
C TYR A 370 43.18 -2.57 -1.51
N LEU A 371 44.24 -1.84 -1.81
CA LEU A 371 44.19 -0.55 -2.48
C LEU A 371 44.23 -0.75 -3.99
N ASN A 372 43.65 0.21 -4.70
CA ASN A 372 43.72 0.32 -6.15
C ASN A 372 43.04 -0.84 -6.89
N VAL A 373 41.91 -1.35 -6.39
CA VAL A 373 41.10 -2.38 -7.05
C VAL A 373 40.40 -1.80 -8.28
N ASN A 374 40.47 -2.50 -9.41
CA ASN A 374 39.88 -2.12 -10.69
C ASN A 374 39.13 -3.29 -11.32
N VAL A 375 37.89 -3.03 -11.76
CA VAL A 375 37.06 -3.98 -12.52
C VAL A 375 37.71 -4.28 -13.87
N GLY A 376 37.69 -5.54 -14.31
CA GLY A 376 38.30 -6.00 -15.57
C GLY A 376 39.79 -6.32 -15.46
N ARG A 377 40.54 -5.67 -14.55
CA ARG A 377 41.92 -6.03 -14.25
C ARG A 377 42.03 -7.05 -13.11
N ASP A 378 41.37 -6.78 -12.00
CA ASP A 378 41.51 -7.58 -10.78
C ASP A 378 40.40 -8.63 -10.62
N PHE A 379 39.21 -8.35 -11.13
CA PHE A 379 38.08 -9.28 -11.17
C PHE A 379 37.08 -8.89 -12.27
N ASP A 380 36.33 -9.87 -12.76
CA ASP A 380 35.25 -9.69 -13.74
C ASP A 380 33.89 -9.95 -13.08
N PRO A 381 32.92 -9.03 -13.22
CA PRO A 381 31.56 -9.22 -12.72
C PRO A 381 30.72 -10.08 -13.67
N ASP A 382 29.75 -10.82 -13.14
CA ASP A 382 28.73 -11.50 -13.95
C ASP A 382 27.72 -10.49 -14.51
N ILE A 383 27.39 -9.46 -13.72
CA ILE A 383 26.39 -8.45 -14.04
C ILE A 383 26.87 -7.06 -13.60
N VAL A 384 26.74 -6.07 -14.48
CA VAL A 384 26.92 -4.65 -14.15
C VAL A 384 25.58 -3.93 -14.33
N THR A 385 25.09 -3.27 -13.29
CA THR A 385 23.79 -2.57 -13.33
C THR A 385 23.69 -1.46 -12.29
N ASP A 386 22.55 -0.76 -12.21
CA ASP A 386 22.24 0.18 -11.13
C ASP A 386 21.80 -0.58 -9.87
N LEU A 387 22.58 -0.47 -8.81
CA LEU A 387 22.28 -1.10 -7.50
C LEU A 387 21.96 -0.08 -6.42
N ILE A 388 21.95 1.22 -6.73
CA ILE A 388 21.89 2.25 -5.70
C ILE A 388 20.45 2.51 -5.26
N ALA A 389 20.23 2.50 -3.95
CA ALA A 389 19.03 3.01 -3.34
C ALA A 389 19.09 4.54 -3.28
N VAL A 390 18.17 5.20 -3.98
CA VAL A 390 18.14 6.67 -4.04
C VAL A 390 17.78 7.26 -2.67
N GLU A 391 18.39 8.40 -2.36
CA GLU A 391 18.28 9.09 -1.08
C GLU A 391 17.94 10.57 -1.28
N LYS A 392 17.44 11.20 -0.20
CA LYS A 392 17.20 12.65 -0.16
C LYS A 392 18.48 13.41 -0.53
N GLY A 393 18.33 14.45 -1.34
CA GLY A 393 19.41 15.31 -1.79
C GLY A 393 20.11 14.82 -3.05
N MET A 394 19.88 13.58 -3.49
CA MET A 394 20.40 13.11 -4.78
C MET A 394 19.74 13.87 -5.94
N PRO A 395 20.45 14.11 -7.05
CA PRO A 395 19.94 14.90 -8.17
C PRO A 395 18.83 14.14 -8.92
N CYS A 396 17.72 14.83 -9.15
CA CYS A 396 16.59 14.32 -9.91
C CYS A 396 17.03 13.83 -11.30
N PRO A 397 16.57 12.64 -11.76
CA PRO A 397 16.98 12.09 -13.06
C PRO A 397 16.55 12.95 -14.26
N VAL A 398 15.52 13.77 -14.08
CA VAL A 398 14.96 14.65 -15.13
C VAL A 398 15.60 16.05 -15.14
N CYS A 399 15.58 16.77 -14.01
CA CYS A 399 15.97 18.19 -13.96
C CYS A 399 17.17 18.48 -13.03
N GLU A 400 17.79 17.44 -12.44
CA GLU A 400 18.99 17.53 -11.59
C GLU A 400 18.81 18.31 -10.27
N THR A 401 17.62 18.85 -10.01
CA THR A 401 17.27 19.45 -8.72
C THR A 401 17.30 18.38 -7.62
N PRO A 402 17.78 18.68 -6.39
CA PRO A 402 17.82 17.70 -5.31
C PRO A 402 16.45 17.12 -5.00
N LEU A 403 16.37 15.79 -4.91
CA LEU A 403 15.16 15.05 -4.54
C LEU A 403 14.85 15.21 -3.05
N ASP A 404 13.56 15.31 -2.71
CA ASP A 404 13.10 15.15 -1.34
C ASP A 404 12.66 13.70 -1.08
N SER A 405 12.53 13.35 0.21
CA SER A 405 12.13 12.03 0.66
C SER A 405 10.98 12.13 1.66
N THR A 406 9.93 11.37 1.44
CA THR A 406 8.79 11.25 2.35
C THR A 406 8.38 9.79 2.53
N ARG A 407 7.41 9.55 3.42
CA ARG A 407 6.87 8.22 3.71
C ARG A 407 5.40 8.15 3.29
N GLY A 408 4.96 6.97 2.88
CA GLY A 408 3.59 6.77 2.42
C GLY A 408 3.02 5.39 2.74
N ILE A 409 1.69 5.32 2.78
CA ILE A 409 0.92 4.08 2.85
C ILE A 409 0.30 3.85 1.47
N GLU A 410 0.65 2.74 0.82
CA GLU A 410 0.06 2.33 -0.45
C GLU A 410 -1.44 2.04 -0.30
N VAL A 411 -2.31 2.91 -0.81
CA VAL A 411 -3.78 2.75 -0.74
C VAL A 411 -4.36 2.09 -1.99
N GLY A 412 -3.61 2.05 -3.08
CA GLY A 412 -3.95 1.31 -4.28
C GLY A 412 -2.76 1.16 -5.22
N ASN A 413 -2.85 0.22 -6.16
CA ASN A 413 -1.81 -0.01 -7.16
C ASN A 413 -2.45 -0.49 -8.47
N ILE A 414 -1.90 -0.04 -9.59
CA ILE A 414 -2.32 -0.41 -10.93
C ILE A 414 -1.11 -0.90 -11.74
N PHE A 415 -1.30 -1.95 -12.52
CA PHE A 415 -0.21 -2.65 -13.22
C PHE A 415 -0.56 -2.89 -14.69
N LYS A 416 0.44 -2.76 -15.57
CA LYS A 416 0.42 -3.33 -16.92
C LYS A 416 1.11 -4.70 -16.87
N LEU A 417 0.31 -5.77 -16.77
CA LEU A 417 0.81 -7.14 -16.65
C LEU A 417 1.37 -7.70 -17.96
N GLY A 418 1.01 -7.10 -19.10
CA GLY A 418 1.37 -7.63 -20.42
C GLY A 418 0.76 -9.01 -20.62
N THR A 419 1.56 -9.97 -21.08
CA THR A 419 1.10 -11.33 -21.41
C THR A 419 1.49 -12.39 -20.38
N LYS A 420 2.04 -12.00 -19.21
CA LYS A 420 2.59 -12.96 -18.22
C LYS A 420 1.66 -14.12 -17.89
N TYR A 421 0.40 -13.83 -17.55
CA TYR A 421 -0.58 -14.85 -17.16
C TYR A 421 -1.22 -15.52 -18.38
N SER A 422 -1.48 -14.77 -19.45
CA SER A 422 -2.10 -15.32 -20.65
C SER A 422 -1.18 -16.27 -21.42
N ASP A 423 0.13 -16.01 -21.45
CA ASP A 423 1.11 -16.90 -22.05
C ASP A 423 1.25 -18.20 -21.26
N SER A 424 1.36 -18.12 -19.93
CA SER A 424 1.55 -19.28 -19.05
C SER A 424 0.29 -20.16 -18.95
N MET A 425 -0.89 -19.56 -18.90
CA MET A 425 -2.18 -20.26 -18.76
C MET A 425 -2.91 -20.51 -20.10
N GLY A 426 -2.31 -20.12 -21.22
CA GLY A 426 -2.88 -20.33 -22.55
C GLY A 426 -4.14 -19.51 -22.85
N ALA A 427 -4.31 -18.34 -22.24
CA ALA A 427 -5.44 -17.44 -22.53
C ALA A 427 -5.20 -16.65 -23.81
N LYS A 428 -5.60 -17.25 -24.95
CA LYS A 428 -5.37 -16.71 -26.29
C LYS A 428 -6.67 -16.39 -27.02
N VAL A 429 -6.60 -15.43 -27.94
CA VAL A 429 -7.73 -14.96 -28.75
C VAL A 429 -7.34 -14.92 -30.23
N LEU A 430 -8.30 -15.12 -31.13
CA LEU A 430 -8.08 -14.88 -32.56
C LEU A 430 -8.00 -13.38 -32.86
N ASP A 431 -6.90 -12.96 -33.49
CA ASP A 431 -6.73 -11.62 -34.05
C ASP A 431 -7.50 -11.43 -35.37
N GLU A 432 -7.45 -10.22 -35.95
CA GLU A 432 -8.11 -9.88 -37.21
C GLU A 432 -7.63 -10.70 -38.41
N ASN A 433 -6.44 -11.30 -38.31
CA ASN A 433 -5.83 -12.14 -39.34
C ASN A 433 -6.07 -13.64 -39.09
N GLY A 434 -6.84 -13.99 -38.04
CA GLY A 434 -7.13 -15.36 -37.65
C GLY A 434 -5.97 -16.09 -36.97
N LYS A 435 -5.00 -15.35 -36.40
CA LYS A 435 -3.91 -15.94 -35.61
C LYS A 435 -4.24 -15.87 -34.11
N MET A 436 -3.86 -16.90 -33.37
CA MET A 436 -4.00 -16.93 -31.92
C MET A 436 -2.92 -16.06 -31.26
N GLN A 437 -3.35 -15.01 -30.55
CA GLN A 437 -2.49 -14.12 -29.77
C GLN A 437 -2.81 -14.24 -28.27
N PRO A 438 -1.82 -14.14 -27.37
CA PRO A 438 -2.11 -14.03 -25.94
C PRO A 438 -2.86 -12.73 -25.63
N LEU A 439 -3.75 -12.78 -24.63
CA LEU A 439 -4.42 -11.58 -24.13
C LEU A 439 -3.42 -10.69 -23.38
N PHE A 440 -3.37 -9.40 -23.73
CA PHE A 440 -2.67 -8.41 -22.91
C PHE A 440 -3.54 -8.06 -21.71
N MET A 441 -2.94 -7.95 -20.52
CA MET A 441 -3.66 -7.78 -19.27
C MET A 441 -3.21 -6.55 -18.49
N GLY A 442 -4.17 -5.91 -17.82
CA GLY A 442 -3.94 -4.96 -16.73
C GLY A 442 -4.57 -5.47 -15.43
N CYS A 443 -4.04 -5.08 -14.27
CA CYS A 443 -4.69 -5.34 -12.98
C CYS A 443 -4.64 -4.15 -12.03
N TYR A 444 -5.66 -4.01 -11.19
CA TYR A 444 -5.96 -2.76 -10.48
C TYR A 444 -6.49 -3.03 -9.06
N GLY A 445 -5.66 -2.87 -8.02
CA GLY A 445 -5.98 -3.15 -6.61
C GLY A 445 -6.23 -1.92 -5.72
N ILE A 446 -7.23 -1.97 -4.83
CA ILE A 446 -7.44 -1.02 -3.70
C ILE A 446 -7.87 -1.82 -2.47
N GLY A 447 -7.16 -1.67 -1.35
CA GLY A 447 -7.54 -2.30 -0.08
C GLY A 447 -8.61 -1.48 0.64
N VAL A 448 -9.84 -2.00 0.79
CA VAL A 448 -10.97 -1.24 1.37
C VAL A 448 -10.73 -0.89 2.84
N GLY A 449 -10.25 -1.86 3.62
CA GLY A 449 -9.94 -1.64 5.04
C GLY A 449 -8.76 -0.68 5.26
N ARG A 450 -7.74 -0.78 4.39
CA ARG A 450 -6.59 0.13 4.40
C ARG A 450 -7.00 1.55 4.05
N LEU A 451 -7.83 1.72 3.00
CA LEU A 451 -8.41 3.01 2.64
C LEU A 451 -9.21 3.63 3.79
N LEU A 452 -10.03 2.83 4.51
CA LEU A 452 -10.73 3.29 5.71
C LEU A 452 -9.76 3.79 6.78
N ALA A 453 -8.67 3.07 7.05
CA ALA A 453 -7.66 3.51 8.01
C ALA A 453 -7.03 4.85 7.59
N CYS A 454 -6.64 5.00 6.32
CA CYS A 454 -6.06 6.24 5.81
C CYS A 454 -7.02 7.43 5.87
N ILE A 455 -8.34 7.21 5.69
CA ILE A 455 -9.35 8.25 5.93
C ILE A 455 -9.33 8.69 7.39
N ILE A 456 -9.21 7.77 8.35
CA ILE A 456 -9.11 8.14 9.78
C ILE A 456 -7.78 8.85 10.07
N GLU A 457 -6.67 8.39 9.51
CA GLU A 457 -5.36 9.07 9.64
C GLU A 457 -5.46 10.53 9.15
N ALA A 458 -6.13 10.78 8.03
CA ALA A 458 -6.28 12.11 7.46
C ALA A 458 -7.27 12.98 8.25
N HIS A 459 -8.36 12.38 8.75
CA HIS A 459 -9.48 13.12 9.30
C HIS A 459 -9.80 12.71 10.74
N HIS A 460 -9.01 13.23 11.67
CA HIS A 460 -9.23 13.08 13.10
C HIS A 460 -8.76 14.32 13.88
N ASP A 461 -9.18 14.39 15.14
CA ASP A 461 -8.65 15.30 16.15
C ASP A 461 -8.43 14.56 17.47
N ASP A 462 -8.07 15.29 18.53
CA ASP A 462 -7.85 14.73 19.87
C ASP A 462 -9.10 14.06 20.49
N HIS A 463 -10.29 14.37 19.97
CA HIS A 463 -11.56 13.85 20.47
C HIS A 463 -12.06 12.63 19.69
N GLY A 464 -11.70 12.50 18.41
CA GLY A 464 -12.06 11.35 17.60
C GLY A 464 -12.02 11.57 16.10
N ILE A 465 -12.85 10.81 15.40
CA ILE A 465 -12.87 10.79 13.94
C ILE A 465 -13.67 11.99 13.40
N ILE A 466 -13.30 12.51 12.22
CA ILE A 466 -14.01 13.56 11.49
C ILE A 466 -14.31 13.05 10.08
N TRP A 467 -15.38 12.28 9.89
CA TRP A 467 -15.59 11.66 8.58
C TRP A 467 -15.87 12.68 7.46
N PRO A 468 -15.27 12.54 6.27
CA PRO A 468 -15.85 13.05 5.04
C PRO A 468 -17.27 12.51 4.91
N ILE A 469 -18.23 13.36 4.52
CA ILE A 469 -19.65 12.98 4.59
C ILE A 469 -19.99 11.81 3.65
N SER A 470 -19.22 11.63 2.58
CA SER A 470 -19.35 10.55 1.61
C SER A 470 -19.15 9.15 2.19
N VAL A 471 -18.37 9.03 3.27
CA VAL A 471 -18.00 7.75 3.89
C VAL A 471 -18.52 7.59 5.31
N ALA A 472 -19.03 8.66 5.93
CA ALA A 472 -19.54 8.66 7.29
C ALA A 472 -20.58 7.55 7.55
N PRO A 473 -20.57 6.88 8.72
CA PRO A 473 -21.50 5.79 9.00
C PRO A 473 -22.97 6.26 9.03
N PHE A 474 -23.20 7.51 9.42
CA PHE A 474 -24.47 8.22 9.34
C PHE A 474 -24.18 9.67 8.98
N GLU A 475 -25.14 10.37 8.38
CA GLU A 475 -25.02 11.81 8.08
C GLU A 475 -25.34 12.64 9.32
N VAL A 476 -26.29 12.19 10.15
CA VAL A 476 -26.80 12.93 11.32
C VAL A 476 -26.87 12.05 12.56
N GLN A 477 -26.44 12.58 13.70
CA GLN A 477 -26.65 11.99 15.03
C GLN A 477 -27.54 12.90 15.88
N ILE A 478 -28.67 12.37 16.33
CA ILE A 478 -29.53 13.03 17.32
C ILE A 478 -29.12 12.53 18.70
N VAL A 479 -28.72 13.44 19.60
CA VAL A 479 -28.37 13.14 20.98
C VAL A 479 -29.48 13.62 21.91
N VAL A 480 -30.13 12.69 22.59
CA VAL A 480 -31.21 13.01 23.55
C VAL A 480 -30.63 13.23 24.94
N LEU A 481 -30.86 14.41 25.51
CA LEU A 481 -30.48 14.74 26.88
C LEU A 481 -31.69 14.66 27.81
N THR A 482 -31.90 13.50 28.41
CA THR A 482 -32.97 13.32 29.38
C THR A 482 -32.59 13.97 30.71
N GLY A 483 -33.32 15.02 31.11
CA GLY A 483 -33.12 15.67 32.40
C GLY A 483 -33.69 14.87 33.58
N ARG A 484 -33.47 15.35 34.82
CA ARG A 484 -34.09 14.76 36.04
C ARG A 484 -35.62 14.81 36.05
N LYS A 485 -36.20 15.73 35.27
CA LYS A 485 -37.64 15.84 35.02
C LYS A 485 -37.84 15.83 33.51
N PRO A 486 -38.21 14.68 32.91
CA PRO A 486 -38.46 14.59 31.48
C PRO A 486 -39.52 15.62 31.05
N ALA A 487 -39.25 16.33 29.97
CA ALA A 487 -40.07 17.40 29.41
C ALA A 487 -40.44 17.13 27.94
N GLY A 488 -40.50 15.85 27.55
CA GLY A 488 -40.82 15.43 26.18
C GLY A 488 -39.61 15.36 25.24
N GLU A 489 -38.38 15.32 25.76
CA GLU A 489 -37.15 15.31 24.94
C GLU A 489 -37.11 14.11 23.99
N LEU A 490 -37.45 12.92 24.49
CA LEU A 490 -37.47 11.71 23.67
C LEU A 490 -38.54 11.80 22.59
N GLU A 491 -39.76 12.24 22.91
CA GLU A 491 -40.86 12.40 21.94
C GLU A 491 -40.50 13.40 20.84
N ALA A 492 -39.87 14.52 21.19
CA ALA A 492 -39.38 15.51 20.24
C ALA A 492 -38.27 14.92 19.34
N ALA A 493 -37.33 14.17 19.93
CA ALA A 493 -36.25 13.52 19.19
C ALA A 493 -36.76 12.43 18.24
N GLU A 494 -37.77 11.64 18.65
CA GLU A 494 -38.43 10.64 17.81
C GLU A 494 -39.15 11.28 16.63
N LYS A 495 -39.85 12.39 16.87
CA LYS A 495 -40.51 13.14 15.80
C LYS A 495 -39.50 13.68 14.79
N LEU A 496 -38.43 14.31 15.28
CA LEU A 496 -37.36 14.82 14.42
C LEU A 496 -36.66 13.67 13.66
N TYR A 497 -36.38 12.56 14.32
CA TYR A 497 -35.83 11.35 13.72
C TYR A 497 -36.70 10.86 12.55
N GLY A 498 -38.03 10.77 12.76
CA GLY A 498 -38.98 10.41 11.70
C GLY A 498 -38.98 11.39 10.54
N GLN A 499 -38.94 12.70 10.81
CA GLN A 499 -38.90 13.75 9.79
C GLN A 499 -37.63 13.69 8.94
N LEU A 500 -36.45 13.54 9.56
CA LEU A 500 -35.18 13.41 8.85
C LEU A 500 -35.07 12.08 8.10
N LYS A 501 -35.58 10.97 8.65
CA LYS A 501 -35.63 9.69 7.91
C LYS A 501 -36.53 9.78 6.67
N ALA A 502 -37.63 10.52 6.75
CA ALA A 502 -38.56 10.70 5.64
C ALA A 502 -37.96 11.47 4.45
N THR A 503 -36.88 12.23 4.65
CA THR A 503 -36.13 12.89 3.57
C THR A 503 -35.06 12.00 2.93
N GLY A 504 -34.92 10.76 3.38
CA GLY A 504 -33.92 9.80 2.88
C GLY A 504 -32.57 9.88 3.58
N LEU A 505 -32.42 10.74 4.59
CA LEU A 505 -31.16 10.90 5.31
C LEU A 505 -30.85 9.69 6.22
N ASP A 506 -29.57 9.47 6.44
CA ASP A 506 -29.08 8.46 7.36
C ASP A 506 -28.84 9.04 8.76
N VAL A 507 -29.73 8.64 9.69
CA VAL A 507 -29.81 9.23 11.03
C VAL A 507 -29.57 8.17 12.10
N LEU A 508 -28.69 8.49 13.06
CA LEU A 508 -28.51 7.77 14.31
C LEU A 508 -29.21 8.52 15.45
N LEU A 509 -30.07 7.85 16.21
CA LEU A 509 -30.69 8.40 17.41
C LEU A 509 -30.03 7.79 18.65
N ASP A 510 -29.34 8.61 19.45
CA ASP A 510 -28.79 8.22 20.74
C ASP A 510 -29.84 8.30 21.85
N ASP A 511 -30.65 7.25 21.91
CA ASP A 511 -31.75 7.02 22.85
C ASP A 511 -31.32 6.30 24.13
N ARG A 512 -30.02 6.13 24.37
CA ARG A 512 -29.50 5.44 25.56
C ARG A 512 -29.83 6.19 26.85
N ASP A 513 -30.05 5.47 27.94
CA ASP A 513 -30.14 6.05 29.28
C ASP A 513 -28.73 6.26 29.86
N GLU A 514 -28.02 7.23 29.29
CA GLU A 514 -26.62 7.54 29.63
C GLU A 514 -26.44 9.03 29.93
N ARG A 515 -25.40 9.33 30.71
CA ARG A 515 -25.08 10.72 31.07
C ARG A 515 -24.70 11.54 29.84
N ALA A 516 -25.11 12.80 29.81
CA ALA A 516 -24.83 13.73 28.70
C ALA A 516 -23.35 13.73 28.27
N GLY A 517 -22.42 13.79 29.23
CA GLY A 517 -20.98 13.77 28.93
C GLY A 517 -20.52 12.48 28.25
N VAL A 518 -21.11 11.33 28.57
CA VAL A 518 -20.81 10.06 27.89
C VAL A 518 -21.32 10.10 26.45
N LYS A 519 -22.57 10.55 26.26
CA LYS A 519 -23.14 10.68 24.91
C LYS A 519 -22.35 11.63 24.02
N PHE A 520 -21.91 12.77 24.54
CA PHE A 520 -21.10 13.72 23.79
C PHE A 520 -19.72 13.16 23.44
N ASN A 521 -19.04 12.52 24.41
CA ASN A 521 -17.76 11.88 24.14
C ASN A 521 -17.89 10.77 23.08
N ASP A 522 -18.93 9.94 23.15
CA ASP A 522 -19.17 8.92 22.13
C ASP A 522 -19.48 9.53 20.76
N ALA A 523 -20.26 10.62 20.71
CA ALA A 523 -20.58 11.32 19.47
C ALA A 523 -19.34 11.95 18.82
N ASP A 524 -18.49 12.61 19.61
CA ASP A 524 -17.23 13.20 19.12
C ASP A 524 -16.24 12.09 18.69
N LEU A 525 -16.20 10.98 19.42
CA LEU A 525 -15.36 9.81 19.10
C LEU A 525 -15.77 9.11 17.80
N ILE A 526 -17.07 8.86 17.62
CA ILE A 526 -17.62 8.19 16.42
C ILE A 526 -17.52 9.11 15.19
N GLY A 527 -17.70 10.42 15.38
CA GLY A 527 -17.41 11.40 14.35
C GLY A 527 -18.51 11.66 13.33
N ILE A 528 -19.79 11.42 13.66
CA ILE A 528 -20.89 11.67 12.72
C ILE A 528 -20.95 13.17 12.36
N PRO A 529 -20.98 13.56 11.07
CA PRO A 529 -20.73 14.93 10.63
C PRO A 529 -21.66 15.99 11.24
N ILE A 530 -22.93 15.68 11.45
CA ILE A 530 -23.90 16.63 12.02
C ILE A 530 -24.47 16.05 13.32
N ARG A 531 -24.31 16.78 14.42
CA ARG A 531 -24.92 16.46 15.71
C ARG A 531 -26.07 17.40 16.03
N LEU A 532 -27.22 16.83 16.38
CA LEU A 532 -28.41 17.55 16.84
C LEU A 532 -28.66 17.19 18.31
N THR A 533 -28.54 18.16 19.21
CA THR A 533 -28.75 17.95 20.65
C THR A 533 -30.18 18.34 21.03
N VAL A 534 -30.96 17.37 21.50
CA VAL A 534 -32.33 17.59 21.99
C VAL A 534 -32.31 17.60 23.52
N GLY A 535 -32.51 18.78 24.11
CA GLY A 535 -32.55 18.96 25.56
C GLY A 535 -33.65 19.92 26.02
N SER A 536 -34.09 19.76 27.27
CA SER A 536 -35.18 20.55 27.88
C SER A 536 -35.07 22.06 27.68
N ARG A 537 -33.86 22.64 27.84
CA ARG A 537 -33.65 24.09 27.67
C ARG A 537 -33.90 24.56 26.23
N GLY A 538 -33.40 23.83 25.24
CA GLY A 538 -33.63 24.15 23.82
C GLY A 538 -35.10 24.02 23.46
N LEU A 539 -35.74 22.93 23.90
CA LEU A 539 -37.17 22.71 23.64
C LEU A 539 -38.07 23.76 24.27
N ALA A 540 -37.75 24.25 25.47
CA ALA A 540 -38.48 25.36 26.09
C ALA A 540 -38.41 26.66 25.27
N ASN A 541 -37.33 26.84 24.49
CA ASN A 541 -37.14 27.96 23.58
C ASN A 541 -37.60 27.66 22.14
N GLY A 542 -38.15 26.47 21.88
CA GLY A 542 -38.57 26.06 20.53
C GLY A 542 -37.41 25.77 19.57
N GLN A 543 -36.24 25.37 20.09
CA GLN A 543 -34.99 25.22 19.33
C GLN A 543 -34.28 23.88 19.59
N ILE A 544 -33.39 23.50 18.67
CA ILE A 544 -32.44 22.39 18.78
C ILE A 544 -31.03 22.93 18.54
N GLU A 545 -30.07 22.52 19.36
CA GLU A 545 -28.66 22.87 19.17
C GLU A 545 -28.07 21.96 18.09
N MET A 546 -27.50 22.54 17.03
CA MET A 546 -26.79 21.86 15.96
C MET A 546 -25.29 22.15 16.05
N LYS A 547 -24.46 21.11 15.88
CA LYS A 547 -23.00 21.21 15.80
C LYS A 547 -22.51 20.41 14.59
N LEU A 548 -21.64 21.00 13.78
CA LEU A 548 -20.87 20.26 12.77
C LEU A 548 -19.62 19.65 13.43
N ARG A 549 -19.33 18.38 13.17
CA ARG A 549 -18.26 17.64 13.87
C ARG A 549 -16.88 18.29 13.69
N HIS A 550 -16.62 18.88 12.53
CA HIS A 550 -15.36 19.55 12.20
C HIS A 550 -15.26 20.98 12.76
N GLU A 551 -16.35 21.52 13.33
CA GLU A 551 -16.40 22.87 13.90
C GLU A 551 -16.50 22.84 15.43
N ASN A 552 -16.01 23.89 16.07
CA ASN A 552 -16.16 24.08 17.52
C ASN A 552 -17.50 24.73 17.88
N ASP A 553 -18.05 25.54 16.97
CA ASP A 553 -19.23 26.36 17.22
C ASP A 553 -20.52 25.54 17.21
N ARG A 554 -21.53 26.07 17.91
CA ARG A 554 -22.86 25.48 18.01
C ARG A 554 -23.88 26.53 17.64
N THR A 555 -24.94 26.09 16.97
CA THR A 555 -25.99 26.97 16.48
C THR A 555 -27.35 26.49 16.98
N ASP A 556 -28.12 27.39 17.58
CA ASP A 556 -29.50 27.11 17.97
C ASP A 556 -30.41 27.29 16.75
N VAL A 557 -31.06 26.20 16.33
CA VAL A 557 -31.92 26.17 15.14
C VAL A 557 -33.38 26.02 15.57
N PRO A 558 -34.30 26.88 15.11
CA PRO A 558 -35.73 26.72 15.37
C PRO A 558 -36.25 25.35 14.94
N LEU A 559 -37.10 24.72 15.77
CA LEU A 559 -37.60 23.35 15.57
C LEU A 559 -38.23 23.10 14.19
N ASP A 560 -38.93 24.11 13.66
CA ASP A 560 -39.61 24.07 12.36
C ASP A 560 -38.65 24.22 11.17
N GLN A 561 -37.41 24.65 11.40
CA GLN A 561 -36.39 24.88 10.37
C GLN A 561 -35.27 23.82 10.37
N VAL A 562 -35.16 22.99 11.42
CA VAL A 562 -34.06 22.03 11.59
C VAL A 562 -33.86 21.12 10.37
N VAL A 563 -34.95 20.58 9.82
CA VAL A 563 -34.89 19.64 8.69
C VAL A 563 -34.29 20.30 7.44
N GLU A 564 -34.71 21.52 7.10
CA GLU A 564 -34.19 22.24 5.94
C GLU A 564 -32.75 22.72 6.18
N GLN A 565 -32.42 23.16 7.40
CA GLN A 565 -31.06 23.53 7.75
C GLN A 565 -30.10 22.33 7.59
N VAL A 566 -30.48 21.16 8.11
CA VAL A 566 -29.67 19.94 7.98
C VAL A 566 -29.48 19.54 6.52
N LYS A 567 -30.52 19.62 5.68
CA LYS A 567 -30.39 19.35 4.24
C LYS A 567 -29.44 20.32 3.56
N CYS A 568 -29.48 21.60 3.95
CA CYS A 568 -28.57 22.62 3.44
C CYS A 568 -27.11 22.29 3.81
N GLU A 569 -26.85 21.96 5.07
CA GLU A 569 -25.51 21.60 5.53
C GLU A 569 -24.99 20.33 4.87
N ILE A 570 -25.82 19.29 4.72
CA ILE A 570 -25.43 18.06 4.00
C ILE A 570 -25.05 18.36 2.55
N LYS A 571 -25.79 19.25 1.87
CA LYS A 571 -25.47 19.64 0.50
C LYS A 571 -24.13 20.37 0.42
N LYS A 572 -23.85 21.29 1.36
CA LYS A 572 -22.54 21.98 1.43
C LYS A 572 -21.41 20.99 1.68
N LEU A 573 -21.57 20.12 2.69
CA LEU A 573 -20.58 19.11 3.02
C LEU A 573 -20.28 18.21 1.82
N LYS A 574 -21.29 17.75 1.07
CA LYS A 574 -21.10 16.95 -0.16
C LYS A 574 -20.47 17.70 -1.33
N THR A 575 -20.53 19.03 -1.34
CA THR A 575 -19.94 19.85 -2.41
C THR A 575 -18.49 20.20 -2.13
N ASN A 576 -18.12 20.29 -0.85
CA ASN A 576 -16.76 20.58 -0.39
C ASN A 576 -15.93 19.31 -0.17
N ASN A 577 -16.47 18.15 -0.53
CA ASN A 577 -15.94 16.83 -0.20
C ASN A 577 -15.05 16.24 -1.28
#